data_AF-A0A914CWW5-F1
#
_entry.id   AF-A0A914CWW5-F1
#
_cell.length_a   1.000
_cell.length_b   1.000
_cell.length_c   1.000
_cell.angle_alpha   90.00
_cell.angle_beta   90.00
_cell.angle_gamma   90.00
#
_symmetry.space_group_name_H-M   'P 1'
#
loop_
_entity.id
_entity.type
_entity.pdbx_description
1 polymer ?
#
loop_
_entity_poly.entity_id
_entity_poly.type
_entity_poly.pdbx_seq_one_letter_code
_entity_poly.pdbx_strand_id
1 'polypeptide(L)'
;MISCAMYDEMWIKYAVYLDSTNDVESARDVFKRAIDPHCSRKPGIHLAYSLFEEKHGDVEAARSILTDFARRHPNYAAIELRKLSLDRRELQRN
;
A
#
# COMPACT_ATOMS: atom_id res chain seq x y z
N MET A 1 -20.03 4.54 15.45
CA MET A 1 -18.96 3.63 14.98
C MET A 1 -19.20 3.39 13.51
N ILE A 2 -18.23 3.70 12.63
CA ILE A 2 -18.35 3.37 11.21
C ILE A 2 -18.17 1.84 11.11
N SER A 3 -19.18 1.12 10.65
CA SER A 3 -19.06 -0.32 10.40
C SER A 3 -17.92 -0.57 9.40
N CYS A 4 -17.19 -1.67 9.56
CA CYS A 4 -16.18 -2.13 8.60
C CYS A 4 -14.88 -1.32 8.46
N ALA A 5 -14.65 -0.28 9.26
CA ALA A 5 -13.42 0.52 9.19
C ALA A 5 -12.14 -0.30 9.47
N MET A 6 -12.24 -1.47 10.09
CA MET A 6 -11.12 -2.38 10.38
C MET A 6 -10.91 -3.47 9.30
N TYR A 7 -11.76 -3.51 8.26
CA TYR A 7 -11.61 -4.44 7.14
C TYR A 7 -10.83 -3.76 6.02
N ASP A 8 -9.58 -4.16 5.84
CA ASP A 8 -8.68 -3.67 4.79
C ASP A 8 -9.26 -3.87 3.38
N GLU A 9 -10.00 -4.96 3.16
CA GLU A 9 -10.66 -5.21 1.87
C GLU A 9 -11.60 -4.08 1.42
N MET A 10 -12.30 -3.42 2.35
CA MET A 10 -13.23 -2.34 2.00
C MET A 10 -12.47 -1.08 1.60
N TRP A 11 -11.38 -0.77 2.29
CA TRP A 11 -10.47 0.33 1.93
C TRP A 11 -9.80 0.10 0.58
N ILE A 12 -9.32 -1.13 0.32
CA ILE A 12 -8.70 -1.51 -0.96
C ILE A 12 -9.71 -1.33 -2.09
N LYS A 13 -10.93 -1.87 -1.96
CA LYS A 13 -11.98 -1.74 -2.99
C LYS A 13 -12.32 -0.28 -3.27
N TYR A 14 -12.40 0.55 -2.22
CA TYR A 14 -12.70 1.97 -2.39
C TYR A 14 -11.57 2.73 -3.08
N ALA A 15 -10.32 2.50 -2.68
CA ALA A 15 -9.16 3.14 -3.32
C ALA A 15 -9.02 2.71 -4.80
N VAL A 16 -9.23 1.42 -5.10
CA VAL A 16 -9.20 0.90 -6.48
C VAL A 16 -10.31 1.52 -7.33
N TYR A 17 -11.50 1.72 -6.77
CA TYR A 17 -12.59 2.41 -7.46
C TYR A 17 -12.20 3.85 -7.82
N LEU A 18 -11.65 4.62 -6.87
CA LEU A 18 -11.21 6.00 -7.12
C LEU A 18 -10.10 6.07 -8.18
N ASP A 19 -9.13 5.16 -8.09
CA ASP A 19 -8.07 5.01 -9.09
C ASP A 19 -8.64 4.74 -10.50
N SER A 20 -9.68 3.90 -10.59
CA SER A 20 -10.37 3.63 -11.86
C SER A 20 -11.12 4.83 -12.44
N THR A 21 -11.52 5.79 -11.59
CA THR A 21 -12.13 7.06 -12.01
C THR A 21 -11.10 8.14 -12.34
N ASN A 22 -9.81 7.77 -12.37
CA ASN A 22 -8.68 8.68 -12.58
C ASN A 22 -8.53 9.75 -11.48
N ASP A 23 -9.11 9.49 -10.29
CA ASP A 23 -8.97 10.32 -9.09
C ASP A 23 -7.87 9.77 -8.19
N VAL A 24 -6.63 9.94 -8.66
CA VAL A 24 -5.42 9.38 -8.05
C VAL A 24 -5.15 9.97 -6.67
N GLU A 25 -5.33 11.27 -6.50
CA GLU A 25 -5.08 11.93 -5.22
C GLU A 25 -6.06 11.45 -4.15
N SER A 26 -7.36 11.35 -4.47
CA SER A 26 -8.33 10.79 -3.53
C SER A 26 -8.03 9.33 -3.21
N ALA A 27 -7.62 8.51 -4.20
CA ALA A 27 -7.23 7.13 -3.94
C ALA A 27 -6.05 7.03 -2.97
N ARG A 28 -5.04 7.89 -3.14
CA ARG A 28 -3.88 7.99 -2.23
C ARG A 28 -4.30 8.38 -0.82
N ASP A 29 -5.18 9.36 -0.68
CA ASP A 29 -5.69 9.80 0.62
C ASP A 29 -6.48 8.69 1.34
N VAL A 30 -7.25 7.90 0.59
CA VAL A 30 -7.93 6.71 1.12
C VAL A 30 -6.93 5.69 1.66
N PHE A 31 -5.85 5.41 0.93
CA PHE A 31 -4.80 4.51 1.43
C PHE A 31 -4.11 5.04 2.69
N LYS A 32 -3.73 6.32 2.72
CA LYS A 32 -3.12 6.97 3.89
C LYS A 32 -4.00 6.85 5.13
N ARG A 33 -5.29 7.13 5.00
CA ARG A 33 -6.28 6.98 6.10
C ARG A 33 -6.47 5.54 6.53
N ALA A 34 -6.38 4.59 5.60
CA ALA A 34 -6.55 3.17 5.91
C ALA A 34 -5.40 2.63 6.76
N ILE A 35 -4.15 2.98 6.43
CA ILE A 35 -2.96 2.45 7.10
C ILE A 35 -2.73 3.03 8.50
N ASP A 36 -3.23 4.23 8.79
CA ASP A 36 -3.13 4.87 10.10
C ASP A 36 -4.40 5.69 10.41
N PRO A 37 -5.18 5.35 11.47
CA PRO A 37 -4.94 4.32 12.49
C PRO A 37 -5.61 2.96 12.24
N HIS A 38 -6.40 2.82 11.18
CA HIS A 38 -7.40 1.74 11.09
C HIS A 38 -6.81 0.33 10.86
N CYS A 39 -5.90 0.17 9.90
CA CYS A 39 -5.41 -1.13 9.43
C CYS A 39 -3.89 -1.29 9.55
N SER A 40 -3.26 -0.60 10.52
CA SER A 40 -1.79 -0.49 10.67
C SER A 40 -1.02 -1.80 10.78
N ARG A 41 -1.66 -2.89 11.24
CA ARG A 41 -1.08 -4.25 11.36
C ARG A 41 -1.48 -5.20 10.23
N LYS A 42 -2.31 -4.76 9.29
CA LYS A 42 -2.83 -5.61 8.21
C LYS A 42 -1.90 -5.49 6.99
N PRO A 43 -1.11 -6.52 6.63
CA PRO A 43 -0.17 -6.39 5.52
C PRO A 43 -0.87 -6.16 4.18
N GLY A 44 -2.12 -6.62 4.01
CA GLY A 44 -2.88 -6.51 2.76
C GLY A 44 -3.01 -5.07 2.23
N ILE A 45 -3.44 -4.13 3.09
CA ILE A 45 -3.58 -2.72 2.70
C ILE A 45 -2.22 -2.07 2.38
N HIS A 46 -1.15 -2.42 3.10
CA HIS A 46 0.19 -1.89 2.85
C HIS A 46 0.76 -2.41 1.52
N LEU A 47 0.54 -3.69 1.22
CA LEU A 47 0.90 -4.28 -0.07
C LEU A 47 0.15 -3.61 -1.21
N ALA A 48 -1.18 -3.45 -1.08
CA ALA A 48 -2.01 -2.77 -2.07
C ALA A 48 -1.58 -1.31 -2.27
N TYR A 49 -1.27 -0.59 -1.20
CA TYR A 49 -0.81 0.79 -1.29
C TYR A 49 0.56 0.90 -1.99
N SER A 50 1.50 0.00 -1.66
CA SER A 50 2.79 -0.05 -2.35
C SER A 50 2.67 -0.37 -3.85
N LEU A 51 1.65 -1.15 -4.24
CA LEU A 51 1.35 -1.47 -5.65
C LEU A 51 0.78 -0.25 -6.37
N PHE A 52 -0.10 0.49 -5.70
CA PHE A 52 -0.68 1.73 -6.22
C PHE A 52 0.38 2.79 -6.50
N GLU A 53 1.29 3.07 -5.55
CA GLU A 53 2.34 4.08 -5.77
C GLU A 53 3.33 3.63 -6.86
N GLU A 54 3.71 2.34 -6.89
CA GLU A 54 4.55 1.80 -7.98
C GLU A 54 3.88 1.96 -9.36
N LYS A 55 2.56 1.69 -9.46
CA LYS A 55 1.79 1.83 -10.70
C LYS A 55 1.80 3.27 -11.22
N HIS A 56 1.78 4.25 -10.31
CA HIS A 56 1.78 5.67 -10.64
C HIS A 56 3.17 6.31 -10.71
N GLY A 57 4.22 5.49 -10.67
CA GLY A 57 5.60 5.92 -10.88
C GLY A 57 6.33 6.39 -9.62
N ASP A 58 5.67 6.39 -8.45
CA ASP A 58 6.31 6.77 -7.18
C ASP A 58 6.85 5.53 -6.46
N VAL A 59 7.96 5.02 -6.98
CA VAL A 59 8.60 3.81 -6.44
C VAL A 59 9.26 4.06 -5.09
N GLU A 60 9.68 5.30 -4.82
CA GLU A 60 10.27 5.66 -3.52
C GLU A 60 9.19 5.67 -2.43
N ALA A 61 7.99 6.18 -2.71
CA ALA A 61 6.86 6.06 -1.80
C ALA A 61 6.50 4.58 -1.56
N ALA A 62 6.46 3.75 -2.61
CA ALA A 62 6.21 2.31 -2.48
C ALA A 62 7.22 1.63 -1.54
N ARG A 63 8.51 1.97 -1.68
CA ARG A 63 9.61 1.48 -0.83
C ARG A 63 9.45 1.94 0.61
N SER A 64 9.14 3.21 0.82
CA SER A 64 8.93 3.81 2.14
C SER A 64 7.80 3.10 2.90
N ILE A 65 6.65 2.89 2.24
CA ILE A 65 5.49 2.17 2.82
C ILE A 65 5.87 0.78 3.32
N LEU A 66 6.61 0.02 2.51
CA LEU A 66 7.02 -1.35 2.86
C LEU A 66 8.08 -1.36 3.97
N THR A 67 9.02 -0.43 3.93
CA THR A 67 10.10 -0.30 4.93
C THR A 67 9.53 0.09 6.29
N ASP A 68 8.59 1.04 6.33
CA ASP A 68 7.93 1.46 7.56
C ASP A 68 7.06 0.37 8.16
N PHE A 69 6.38 -0.42 7.33
CA PHE A 69 5.64 -1.59 7.82
C PHE A 69 6.60 -2.62 8.42
N ALA A 70 7.65 -3.01 7.68
CA ALA A 70 8.61 -4.01 8.14
C ALA A 70 9.33 -3.59 9.44
N ARG A 71 9.62 -2.29 9.58
CA ARG A 71 10.21 -1.70 10.80
C ARG A 71 9.29 -1.84 12.01
N ARG A 72 7.98 -1.60 11.84
CA ARG A 72 6.98 -1.70 12.92
C ARG A 72 6.58 -3.15 13.21
N HIS A 73 6.58 -3.99 12.19
CA HIS A 73 6.06 -5.35 12.20
C HIS A 73 7.05 -6.29 11.48
N PRO A 74 8.10 -6.75 12.17
CA PRO A 74 9.09 -7.65 11.58
C PRO A 74 8.50 -9.04 11.26
N ASN A 75 9.19 -9.80 10.41
CA ASN A 75 8.90 -11.21 10.06
C ASN A 75 7.66 -11.46 9.18
N TYR A 76 7.19 -10.46 8.43
CA TYR A 76 6.16 -10.68 7.41
C TYR A 76 6.79 -11.01 6.05
N ALA A 77 6.89 -12.30 5.73
CA ALA A 77 7.51 -12.78 4.49
C ALA A 77 6.93 -12.12 3.22
N ALA A 78 5.62 -11.89 3.17
CA ALA A 78 4.97 -11.22 2.05
C ALA A 78 5.51 -9.80 1.79
N ILE A 79 5.87 -9.07 2.85
CA ILE A 79 6.42 -7.71 2.76
C ILE A 79 7.85 -7.76 2.24
N GLU A 80 8.68 -8.68 2.74
CA GLU A 80 10.05 -8.85 2.26
C GLU A 80 10.09 -9.30 0.80
N LEU A 81 9.23 -10.25 0.41
CA LEU A 81 9.09 -10.66 -0.99
C LEU A 81 8.66 -9.50 -1.89
N ARG A 82 7.75 -8.65 -1.41
CA ARG A 82 7.31 -7.46 -2.14
C ARG A 82 8.45 -6.44 -2.32
N LYS A 83 9.26 -6.19 -1.28
CA LYS A 83 10.45 -5.32 -1.34
C LYS A 83 11.47 -5.84 -2.36
N LEU A 84 11.83 -7.12 -2.28
CA LEU A 84 12.75 -7.74 -3.24
C LEU A 84 12.24 -7.67 -4.68
N SER A 85 10.93 -7.88 -4.87
CA SER A 85 10.30 -7.78 -6.19
C SER A 85 10.33 -6.36 -6.75
N LEU A 86 10.19 -5.35 -5.88
CA LEU A 86 10.30 -3.94 -6.23
C LEU A 86 11.72 -3.60 -6.69
N ASP A 87 12.73 -3.99 -5.91
CA ASP A 87 14.15 -3.77 -6.22
C ASP A 87 14.57 -4.42 -7.53
N ARG A 88 14.09 -5.65 -7.77
CA ARG A 88 14.38 -6.36 -9.02
C ARG A 88 13.84 -5.60 -10.24
N ARG A 89 12.65 -5.01 -10.16
CA ARG A 89 12.06 -4.25 -11.29
C ARG A 89 12.77 -2.91 -11.50
N GLU A 90 13.19 -2.25 -10.41
CA GLU A 90 14.01 -1.03 -10.50
C GLU A 90 15.34 -1.30 -11.22
N LEU A 91 16.04 -2.38 -10.88
CA LEU A 91 17.29 -2.76 -11.54
C LEU A 91 17.12 -3.09 -13.02
N GLN A 92 15.92 -3.51 -13.45
CA GLN A 92 15.63 -3.78 -14.87
C GLN A 92 15.26 -2.52 -15.65
N ARG A 93 14.90 -1.42 -14.99
CA ARG A 93 14.51 -0.15 -15.62
C ARG A 93 15.71 0.77 -15.88
N ASN A 94 16.80 0.60 -15.14
CA ASN A 94 18.05 1.34 -15.29
C ASN A 94 19.03 0.61 -16.22
#